data_AF-A0A7C7H4H2-F1
#
_entry.id   AF-A0A7C7H4H2-F1
#
_cell.length_a   1.000
_cell.length_b   1.000
_cell.length_c   1.000
_cell.angle_alpha   90.00
_cell.angle_beta   90.00
_cell.angle_gamma   90.00
#
_symmetry.space_group_name_H-M   'P 1'
#
loop_
_entity.id
_entity.type
_entity.pdbx_description
1 polymer ?
#
loop_
_entity_poly.entity_id
_entity_poly.type
_entity_poly.pdbx_seq_one_letter_code
_entity_poly.pdbx_strand_id
1 'polypeptide(L)' 'LAGGIICPASPSFYSKPDDFEELAATVIDRALDLAGFNIDCFRWDESKQKN' A
#
# COMPACT_ATOMS: atom_id res chain seq x y z
N LEU A 1 16.90 8.98 20.36
CA LEU A 1 15.46 9.27 20.23
C LEU A 1 14.76 8.04 19.66
N ALA A 2 13.56 7.71 20.14
CA ALA A 2 12.75 6.61 19.61
C ALA A 2 11.85 7.15 18.49
N GLY A 3 12.13 6.75 17.24
CA GLY A 3 11.40 7.20 16.04
C GLY A 3 11.06 6.07 15.07
N GLY A 4 11.08 4.82 15.54
CA GLY A 4 10.71 3.66 14.73
C GLY A 4 9.20 3.63 14.47
N ILE A 5 8.82 3.17 13.28
CA ILE A 5 7.43 2.96 12.89
C ILE A 5 7.12 1.46 12.98
N ILE A 6 6.04 1.10 13.66
CA ILE A 6 5.53 -0.28 13.66
C ILE A 6 4.53 -0.39 12.51
N CYS A 7 4.93 -1.06 11.44
CA CYS A 7 4.07 -1.37 10.29
C CYS A 7 3.64 -2.84 10.36
N PRO A 8 2.43 -3.16 10.83
CA PRO A 8 1.97 -4.55 10.90
C PRO A 8 1.74 -5.12 9.51
N ALA A 9 1.96 -6.42 9.36
CA ALA A 9 1.66 -7.17 8.13
C ALA A 9 0.15 -7.43 7.98
N SER A 10 -0.65 -6.35 8.05
CA SER A 10 -2.11 -6.38 7.90
C SER A 10 -2.48 -5.82 6.51
N PRO A 11 -2.76 -6.70 5.53
CA PRO A 11 -3.05 -6.28 4.17
C PRO A 11 -4.39 -5.56 4.05
N SER A 12 -4.56 -4.82 2.96
CA SER A 12 -5.80 -4.10 2.63
C SER A 12 -6.63 -4.91 1.63
N PHE A 13 -7.96 -4.78 1.71
CA PHE A 13 -8.91 -5.42 0.78
C PHE A 13 -9.70 -4.41 -0.08
N TYR A 14 -9.45 -3.11 0.09
CA TYR A 14 -10.16 -2.07 -0.63
C TYR A 14 -9.84 -2.03 -2.13
N SER A 15 -8.63 -2.46 -2.51
CA SER A 15 -8.21 -2.63 -3.91
C SER A 15 -8.81 -3.89 -4.56
N LYS A 16 -9.44 -4.78 -3.77
CA LYS A 16 -9.92 -6.10 -4.20
C LYS A 16 -8.82 -6.92 -4.91
N PRO A 17 -7.74 -7.31 -4.20
CA PRO A 17 -6.65 -8.08 -4.80
C PRO A 17 -7.17 -9.43 -5.32
N ASP A 18 -6.69 -9.84 -6.49
CA ASP A 18 -7.10 -11.05 -7.19
C ASP A 18 -6.29 -12.29 -6.73
N ASP A 19 -5.08 -12.07 -6.22
CA ASP A 19 -4.21 -13.13 -5.71
C ASP A 19 -3.42 -12.71 -4.45
N PHE A 20 -2.60 -13.64 -3.96
CA PHE A 20 -1.78 -13.44 -2.77
C PHE A 20 -0.60 -12.48 -3.00
N GLU A 21 -0.12 -12.34 -4.23
CA GLU A 21 0.96 -11.40 -4.55
C GLU A 21 0.44 -9.97 -4.45
N GLU A 22 -0.74 -9.70 -5.02
CA GLU A 22 -1.42 -8.41 -4.90
C GLU A 22 -1.82 -8.11 -3.45
N LEU A 23 -2.28 -9.13 -2.70
CA LEU A 23 -2.58 -8.97 -1.28
C LEU A 23 -1.33 -8.56 -0.47
N ALA A 24 -0.19 -9.22 -0.72
CA ALA A 24 1.08 -8.91 -0.09
C ALA A 24 1.62 -7.53 -0.51
N ALA A 25 1.42 -7.15 -1.77
CA ALA A 25 1.80 -5.84 -2.30
C ALA A 25 1.20 -4.71 -1.46
N THR A 26 -0.04 -4.82 -0.97
CA THR A 26 -0.67 -3.79 -0.11
C THR A 26 0.07 -3.48 1.20
N VAL A 27 0.88 -4.42 1.70
CA VAL A 27 1.74 -4.22 2.88
C VAL A 27 3.08 -3.64 2.45
N ILE A 28 3.66 -4.15 1.36
CA ILE A 28 4.93 -3.71 0.80
C ILE A 28 4.84 -2.24 0.37
N ASP A 29 3.80 -1.88 -0.36
CA ASP A 29 3.55 -0.52 -0.85
C ASP A 29 3.54 0.47 0.31
N ARG A 30 2.87 0.11 1.41
CA ARG A 30 2.80 0.95 2.61
C ARG A 30 4.14 1.04 3.34
N ALA A 31 4.94 -0.02 3.36
CA ALA A 31 6.29 0.04 3.92
C ALA A 31 7.20 0.96 3.10
N LEU A 32 7.10 0.91 1.76
CA LEU A 32 7.86 1.76 0.85
C LEU A 32 7.42 3.22 0.91
N ASP A 33 6.10 3.48 0.99
CA ASP A 33 5.55 4.81 1.21
C ASP A 33 6.07 5.43 2.52
N LEU A 34 6.05 4.67 3.62
CA LEU A 34 6.57 5.13 4.92
C LEU A 34 8.07 5.40 4.89
N ALA A 35 8.80 4.70 4.01
CA ALA A 35 10.22 4.93 3.76
C ALA A 35 10.49 6.10 2.79
N GLY A 36 9.46 6.74 2.23
CA GLY A 36 9.56 7.93 1.39
C GLY A 36 9.82 7.64 -0.10
N PHE A 37 9.59 6.42 -0.56
CA PHE A 37 9.65 6.10 -1.99
C PHE A 37 8.39 6.60 -2.71
N ASN A 38 8.55 7.05 -3.95
CA ASN A 38 7.42 7.32 -4.84
C ASN A 38 7.19 6.08 -5.72
N ILE A 39 6.06 5.41 -5.49
CA ILE A 39 5.68 4.17 -6.18
C ILE A 39 4.26 4.31 -6.72
N ASP A 40 4.00 3.65 -7.85
CA ASP A 40 2.65 3.51 -8.38
C ASP A 40 1.93 2.42 -7.57
N CYS A 41 1.04 2.83 -6.67
CA CYS A 41 0.26 1.93 -5.82
C CYS A 41 -1.20 2.39 -5.72
N PHE A 42 -2.10 1.49 -5.34
CA PHE A 42 -3.51 1.84 -5.17
C PHE A 42 -3.70 2.83 -4.01
N ARG A 43 -4.30 4.00 -4.30
CA ARG A 43 -4.80 4.92 -3.28
C ARG A 43 -6.32 4.89 -3.24
N TRP A 44 -6.86 4.85 -2.02
CA TRP A 44 -8.28 5.04 -1.84
C TRP A 44 -8.68 6.44 -2.29
N ASP A 45 -9.79 6.54 -3.03
CA ASP A 45 -10.34 7.80 -3.54
C ASP A 45 -9.48 8.53 -4.59
N GLU A 46 -8.48 7.87 -5.18
CA GLU A 46 -7.93 8.34 -6.44
C GLU A 46 -8.98 8.15 -7.54
N SER A 47 -9.51 9.27 -8.02
CA SER A 47 -10.39 9.30 -9.17
C SER A 47 -9.67 8.64 -10.34
N LYS A 48 -10.08 7.43 -10.72
CA LYS A 48 -9.66 6.84 -12.00
C LYS A 48 -9.98 7.89 -13.05
N GLN A 49 -8.96 8.46 -13.70
CA GLN A 49 -9.17 9.30 -14.86
C GLN A 49 -9.94 8.44 -15.86
N LYS A 50 -11.24 8.73 -15.98
CA LYS A 50 -12.09 8.15 -17.00
C LYS A 50 -11.57 8.70 -18.33
N ASN A 51 -10.87 7.85 -19.08
CA ASN A 51 -10.81 8.01 -20.53
C ASN A 51 -12.19 7.68 -21.10
#